data_AF-A0A0N4VGJ4-F1
#
_entry.id   AF-A0A0N4VGJ4-F1
#
_cell.length_a   1.000
_cell.length_b   1.000
_cell.length_c   1.000
_cell.angle_alpha   90.00
_cell.angle_beta   90.00
_cell.angle_gamma   90.00
#
_symmetry.space_group_name_H-M   'P 1'
#
loop_
_entity.id
_entity.type
_entity.pdbx_description
1 polymer ?
#
loop_
_entity_poly.entity_id
_entity_poly.type
_entity_poly.pdbx_seq_one_letter_code
_entity_poly.pdbx_strand_id
1 'polypeptide(L)'
;MGRCSALPFGITLFSSSVKHFGYIAGRRRLALNPYNSLPKPPVPKLEHTLSRYLEYADVVAGNNRGAFEKTKIAAKKFLADQQHLQEKLEKIAKHDENWVSF
;
A
#
# COMPACT_ATOMS: atom_id res chain seq x y z
N MET A 1 -40.59 -16.22 -36.39
CA MET A 1 -40.35 -16.81 -37.72
C MET A 1 -39.93 -15.69 -38.65
N GLY A 2 -38.69 -15.72 -39.13
CA GLY A 2 -38.17 -14.76 -40.11
C GLY A 2 -37.00 -15.43 -40.82
N ARG A 3 -37.32 -16.23 -41.85
CA ARG A 3 -36.34 -16.86 -42.73
C ARG A 3 -35.88 -15.79 -43.72
N CYS A 4 -34.58 -15.49 -43.74
CA CYS A 4 -33.97 -14.88 -44.91
C CYS A 4 -32.99 -15.89 -45.50
N SER A 5 -33.29 -16.19 -46.75
CA SER A 5 -32.72 -17.18 -47.65
C SER A 5 -31.28 -16.88 -48.05
N ALA A 6 -30.53 -17.96 -48.23
CA ALA A 6 -29.20 -18.01 -48.83
C ALA A 6 -29.25 -17.83 -50.35
N LEU A 7 -28.09 -17.41 -50.90
CA LEU A 7 -27.31 -18.00 -52.01
C LEU A 7 -26.70 -16.90 -52.91
N PRO A 8 -25.74 -17.23 -53.80
CA PRO A 8 -24.42 -17.85 -53.59
C PRO A 8 -23.34 -16.95 -54.23
N PHE A 9 -22.06 -17.34 -54.25
CA PHE A 9 -21.10 -17.15 -55.36
C PHE A 9 -19.66 -17.19 -54.84
N GLY A 10 -18.84 -18.04 -55.45
CA GLY A 10 -17.39 -17.84 -55.54
C GLY A 10 -16.53 -18.90 -54.84
N ILE A 11 -16.36 -20.04 -55.51
CA ILE A 11 -15.32 -21.04 -55.24
C ILE A 11 -13.97 -20.46 -55.67
N THR A 12 -12.90 -20.63 -54.87
CA THR A 12 -11.64 -21.25 -55.31
C THR A 12 -10.75 -21.62 -54.12
N LEU A 13 -10.46 -22.92 -54.03
CA LEU A 13 -9.33 -23.50 -53.32
C LEU A 13 -8.04 -22.99 -53.96
N PHE A 14 -7.11 -22.45 -53.16
CA PHE A 14 -5.70 -22.44 -53.52
C PHE A 14 -4.91 -23.25 -52.49
N SER A 15 -4.33 -24.33 -53.00
CA SER A 15 -3.51 -25.30 -52.33
C SER A 15 -2.06 -24.82 -52.19
N SER A 16 -1.36 -25.40 -51.20
CA SER A 16 0.12 -25.53 -51.12
C SER A 16 0.90 -24.26 -50.72
N SER A 17 1.98 -24.28 -49.93
CA SER A 17 2.69 -25.29 -49.15
C SER A 17 3.86 -24.57 -48.43
N VAL A 18 4.40 -25.24 -47.41
CA VAL A 18 5.76 -25.10 -46.82
C VAL A 18 6.06 -24.01 -45.76
N LYS A 19 5.99 -24.47 -44.50
CA LYS A 19 6.98 -24.51 -43.40
C LYS A 19 7.99 -23.36 -43.15
N HIS A 20 8.20 -23.18 -41.83
CA HIS A 20 9.31 -22.56 -41.08
C HIS A 20 9.24 -21.05 -40.91
N PHE A 21 8.98 -20.58 -39.69
CA PHE A 21 10.04 -20.16 -38.75
C PHE A 21 9.40 -19.57 -37.49
N GLY A 22 10.02 -19.83 -36.33
CA GLY A 22 9.84 -18.99 -35.15
C GLY A 22 8.95 -19.58 -34.05
N TYR A 23 9.53 -20.51 -33.28
CA TYR A 23 9.16 -20.68 -31.87
C TYR A 23 9.50 -19.36 -31.15
N ILE A 24 8.55 -18.45 -31.03
CA ILE A 24 8.73 -17.28 -30.16
C ILE A 24 8.46 -17.75 -28.73
N ALA A 25 9.46 -18.39 -28.13
CA ALA A 25 9.57 -18.50 -26.67
C ALA A 25 9.86 -17.11 -26.10
N GLY A 26 8.89 -16.21 -26.24
CA GLY A 26 8.92 -14.87 -25.69
C GLY A 26 8.68 -14.96 -24.19
N ARG A 27 9.77 -14.89 -23.43
CA ARG A 27 9.84 -14.67 -21.98
C ARG A 27 8.51 -14.13 -21.41
N ARG A 28 7.81 -14.93 -20.61
CA ARG A 28 6.95 -14.35 -19.58
C ARG A 28 7.88 -13.52 -18.70
N ARG A 29 7.90 -12.19 -18.89
CA ARG A 29 8.20 -11.32 -17.75
C ARG A 29 7.22 -11.76 -16.69
N LEU A 30 7.71 -12.38 -15.63
CA LEU A 30 6.99 -12.37 -14.38
C LEU A 30 6.80 -10.88 -14.11
N ALA A 31 5.59 -10.37 -14.35
CA ALA A 31 5.24 -9.08 -13.83
C ALA A 31 5.40 -9.23 -12.33
N LEU A 32 6.51 -8.72 -11.79
CA LEU A 32 6.67 -8.58 -10.35
C LEU A 32 5.41 -7.85 -9.92
N ASN A 33 4.60 -8.52 -9.11
CA ASN A 33 3.45 -7.88 -8.51
C ASN A 33 3.99 -6.64 -7.80
N PRO A 34 3.66 -5.40 -8.21
CA PRO A 34 4.29 -4.20 -7.66
C PRO A 34 4.02 -4.04 -6.15
N TYR A 35 3.06 -4.81 -5.62
CA TYR A 35 2.75 -4.93 -4.20
C TYR A 35 3.74 -5.80 -3.41
N ASN A 36 4.56 -6.63 -4.06
CA ASN A 36 5.57 -7.47 -3.37
C ASN A 36 6.87 -6.71 -3.02
N SER A 37 6.90 -5.38 -3.17
CA SER A 37 8.12 -4.58 -3.01
C SER A 37 7.94 -3.25 -2.27
N LEU A 38 6.80 -3.02 -1.61
CA LEU A 38 6.67 -1.82 -0.78
C LEU A 38 7.47 -1.99 0.51
N PRO A 39 8.27 -0.97 0.91
CA PRO A 39 8.96 -1.04 2.19
C PRO A 39 7.95 -1.08 3.31
N LYS A 40 8.25 -1.91 4.31
CA LYS A 40 7.50 -1.97 5.56
C LYS A 40 7.40 -0.58 6.21
N PRO A 41 6.23 -0.18 6.73
CA PRO A 41 6.10 1.10 7.42
C PRO A 41 7.06 1.17 8.62
N PRO A 42 7.86 2.24 8.76
CA PRO A 42 8.77 2.40 9.88
C PRO A 42 8.00 2.81 11.14
N VAL A 43 8.40 2.30 12.31
CA VAL A 43 7.90 2.80 13.59
C VAL A 43 8.65 4.10 13.95
N PRO A 44 7.97 5.25 14.10
CA PRO A 44 8.62 6.49 14.49
C PRO A 44 9.06 6.42 15.97
N LYS A 45 10.10 7.19 16.32
CA LYS A 45 10.50 7.36 17.72
C LYS A 45 9.38 8.07 18.50
N LEU A 46 9.16 7.64 19.74
CA LEU A 46 8.10 8.20 20.59
C LEU A 46 8.30 9.71 20.83
N GLU A 47 9.52 10.14 21.12
CA GLU A 47 9.88 11.56 21.33
C GLU A 47 9.49 12.45 20.13
N HIS A 48 9.87 12.01 18.92
CA HIS A 48 9.56 12.71 17.69
C HIS A 48 8.05 12.78 17.45
N THR A 49 7.34 11.68 17.71
CA THR A 49 5.87 11.61 17.57
C THR A 49 5.18 12.59 18.52
N LEU A 50 5.59 12.62 19.80
CA LEU A 50 5.02 13.54 20.78
C LEU A 50 5.34 15.01 20.49
N SER A 51 6.53 15.31 19.96
CA SER A 51 6.86 16.67 19.50
C SER A 51 5.87 17.15 18.43
N ARG A 52 5.68 16.34 17.37
CA ARG A 52 4.74 16.65 16.28
C ARG A 52 3.30 16.72 16.75
N TYR A 53 2.91 15.86 17.68
CA TYR A 53 1.59 15.92 18.31
C TYR A 53 1.37 17.24 19.06
N LEU A 54 2.36 17.71 19.84
CA LEU A 54 2.24 18.97 20.58
C LEU A 54 2.21 20.19 19.68
N GLU A 55 2.95 20.19 18.58
CA GLU A 55 2.86 21.24 17.55
C GLU A 55 1.43 21.37 17.01
N TYR A 56 0.77 20.25 16.72
CA TYR A 56 -0.62 20.26 16.26
C TYR A 56 -1.61 20.63 17.39
N ALA A 57 -1.40 20.10 18.59
CA ALA A 57 -2.26 20.36 19.74
C ALA A 57 -2.28 21.85 20.13
N ASP A 58 -1.18 22.57 19.93
CA ASP A 58 -1.12 24.03 20.16
C ASP A 58 -2.09 24.77 19.23
N VAL A 59 -2.07 24.42 17.94
CA VAL A 59 -2.95 25.01 16.93
C VAL A 59 -4.41 24.70 17.23
N VAL A 60 -4.73 23.46 17.63
CA VAL A 60 -6.10 23.04 17.95
C VAL A 60 -6.60 23.69 19.23
N ALA A 61 -5.75 23.87 20.23
CA ALA A 61 -6.13 24.49 21.49
C ALA A 61 -6.56 25.96 21.30
N GLY A 62 -6.01 26.65 20.29
CA GLY A 62 -6.35 28.01 19.96
C GLY A 62 -6.22 28.94 21.16
N ASN A 63 -7.34 29.49 21.65
CA ASN A 63 -7.35 30.37 22.81
C ASN A 63 -7.33 29.64 24.16
N ASN A 64 -7.52 28.30 24.19
CA ASN A 64 -7.55 27.51 25.41
C ASN A 64 -6.15 27.05 25.84
N ARG A 65 -5.32 28.02 26.27
CA ARG A 65 -3.96 27.73 26.76
C ARG A 65 -3.94 26.74 27.92
N GLY A 66 -4.96 26.76 28.79
CA GLY A 66 -5.06 25.83 29.92
C GLY A 66 -5.19 24.36 29.47
N ALA A 67 -5.92 24.09 28.39
CA ALA A 67 -6.01 22.74 27.81
C ALA A 67 -4.68 22.30 27.18
N PHE A 68 -3.98 23.22 26.51
CA PHE A 68 -2.68 22.89 25.91
C PHE A 68 -1.62 22.58 26.96
N GLU A 69 -1.54 23.33 28.06
CA GLU A 69 -0.58 23.06 29.13
C GLU A 69 -0.85 21.71 29.82
N LYS A 70 -2.11 21.37 30.06
CA LYS A 70 -2.48 20.01 30.53
C LYS A 70 -2.02 18.93 29.57
N THR A 71 -2.14 19.18 28.26
CA THR A 71 -1.70 18.27 27.20
C THR A 71 -0.19 18.10 27.20
N LYS A 72 0.59 19.18 27.36
CA LYS A 72 2.06 19.11 27.50
C LYS A 72 2.48 18.26 28.70
N ILE A 73 1.84 18.47 29.85
CA ILE A 73 2.13 17.70 31.07
C ILE A 73 1.82 16.22 30.83
N ALA A 74 0.67 15.91 30.25
CA ALA A 74 0.29 14.54 29.91
C ALA A 74 1.27 13.89 28.93
N ALA A 75 1.70 14.59 27.88
CA ALA A 75 2.67 14.09 26.91
C ALA A 75 4.05 13.81 27.55
N LYS A 76 4.53 14.70 28.43
CA LYS A 76 5.78 14.48 29.19
C LYS A 76 5.67 13.26 30.11
N LYS A 77 4.55 13.12 30.82
CA LYS A 77 4.29 11.95 31.68
C LYS A 77 4.22 10.66 30.86
N PHE A 78 3.55 10.70 29.71
CA PHE A 78 3.48 9.55 28.80
C PHE A 78 4.87 9.12 28.33
N LEU A 79 5.72 10.07 27.93
CA LEU A 79 7.09 9.77 27.52
C LEU A 79 7.92 9.11 28.63
N ALA A 80 7.75 9.56 29.88
CA ALA A 80 8.47 9.01 31.03
C ALA A 80 7.95 7.62 31.44
N ASP A 81 6.63 7.43 31.49
CA ASP A 81 6.02 6.26 32.12
C ASP A 81 5.71 5.12 31.11
N GLN A 82 5.55 5.43 29.81
CA GLN A 82 4.95 4.52 28.83
C GLN A 82 5.92 4.05 27.73
N GLN A 83 7.23 4.10 27.96
CA GLN A 83 8.23 3.59 27.01
C GLN A 83 8.00 2.13 26.62
N HIS A 84 7.52 1.30 27.56
CA HIS A 84 7.22 -0.11 27.30
C HIS A 84 6.17 -0.33 26.19
N LEU A 85 5.27 0.64 25.95
CA LEU A 85 4.30 0.57 24.85
C LEU A 85 4.98 0.74 23.50
N GLN A 86 5.97 1.63 23.40
CA GLN A 86 6.80 1.80 22.21
C GLN A 86 7.58 0.51 21.90
N GLU A 87 8.17 -0.11 22.91
CA GLU A 87 8.86 -1.39 22.74
C GLU A 87 7.92 -2.50 22.27
N LYS A 88 6.69 -2.52 22.79
CA LYS A 88 5.65 -3.46 22.34
C LYS A 88 5.27 -3.21 20.89
N LEU A 89 5.13 -1.95 20.48
CA LEU A 89 4.87 -1.57 19.09
C LEU A 89 6.01 -2.00 18.16
N GLU A 90 7.26 -1.79 18.58
CA GLU A 90 8.44 -2.23 17.83
C GLU A 90 8.51 -3.75 17.70
N LYS A 91 8.07 -4.50 18.72
CA LYS A 91 7.95 -5.96 18.64
C LYS A 91 6.89 -6.37 17.61
N ILE A 92 5.71 -5.74 17.61
CA ILE A 92 4.67 -5.99 16.61
C ILE A 92 5.20 -5.70 15.21
N ALA A 93 5.83 -4.54 15.04
CA ALA A 93 6.46 -4.12 13.80
C ALA A 93 7.73 -4.90 13.42
N LYS A 94 8.19 -5.87 14.20
CA LYS A 94 9.17 -6.86 13.71
C LYS A 94 8.48 -7.99 12.95
N HIS A 95 7.30 -8.41 13.40
CA HIS A 95 6.61 -9.60 12.90
C HIS A 95 5.55 -9.29 11.83
N ASP A 96 4.89 -8.15 11.91
CA ASP A 96 3.79 -7.80 11.00
C ASP A 96 4.29 -6.99 9.81
N GLU A 97 4.01 -7.39 8.56
CA GLU A 97 4.37 -6.64 7.35
C GLU A 97 3.78 -5.22 7.31
N ASN A 98 2.63 -5.01 7.96
CA ASN A 98 1.95 -3.73 8.03
C ASN A 98 1.26 -3.52 9.39
N TRP A 99 2.07 -3.19 10.39
CA TRP A 99 1.61 -2.96 11.77
C TRP A 99 0.61 -1.80 11.95
N VAL A 100 0.38 -0.98 10.92
CA VAL A 100 -0.56 0.16 10.95
C VAL A 100 -1.98 -0.29 10.56
N SER A 101 -2.12 -1.43 9.88
CA SER A 101 -3.43 -1.92 9.43
C SER A 101 -4.02 -2.82 10.51
N PHE A 102 -4.98 -2.29 11.25
CA PHE A 102 -5.75 -2.99 12.27
C PHE A 102 -7.24 -3.02 11.93
#